data_AF-A0A7V9L5D3-F1
#
_entry.id   AF-A0A7V9L5D3-F1
#
_cell.length_a   1.000
_cell.length_b   1.000
_cell.length_c   1.000
_cell.angle_alpha   90.00
_cell.angle_beta   90.00
_cell.angle_gamma   90.00
#
_symmetry.space_group_name_H-M   'P 1'
#
loop_
_entity.id
_entity.type
_entity.pdbx_description
1 polymer ?
#
loop_
_entity_poly.entity_id
_entity_poly.type
_entity_poly.pdbx_seq_one_letter_code
_entity_poly.pdbx_strand_id
1 'polypeptide(L)'
;MSPRFTPIVAALACVVGSAAAAPDQKAKVAPKVDPQRAHEWMVKRVANMIENEYANRVANAYGLSLLDVLWEDTGRWEGSSVGPNISDVTIEVEGYRNGNAHRTYLMPVLRHDNFTDKTADVKLDKILIPVGNHAKNGQLGTV
;
A
#
# COMPACT_ATOMS: atom_id res chain seq x y z
N MET A 1 -62.05 11.10 35.02
CA MET A 1 -61.50 11.16 36.38
C MET A 1 -59.98 11.21 36.26
N SER A 2 -59.41 12.39 36.46
CA SER A 2 -58.02 12.76 36.15
C SER A 2 -57.16 12.82 37.43
N PRO A 3 -55.88 12.44 37.36
CA PRO A 3 -54.85 13.02 38.22
C PRO A 3 -53.78 13.69 37.33
N ARG A 4 -53.76 15.02 37.23
CA ARG A 4 -52.98 15.96 38.08
C ARG A 4 -51.47 15.79 37.94
N PHE A 5 -50.92 16.53 36.96
CA PHE A 5 -49.53 16.96 36.88
C PHE A 5 -49.18 17.84 38.08
N THR A 6 -48.05 17.56 38.74
CA THR A 6 -47.44 18.42 39.75
C THR A 6 -46.01 18.69 39.30
N PRO A 7 -45.57 19.95 39.08
CA PRO A 7 -44.18 20.24 38.79
C PRO A 7 -43.43 20.46 40.10
N ILE A 8 -42.39 19.68 40.37
CA ILE A 8 -41.43 19.99 41.43
C ILE A 8 -40.20 20.60 40.77
N VAL A 9 -40.07 21.91 40.94
CA VAL A 9 -38.82 22.65 40.78
C VAL A 9 -37.91 22.19 41.92
N ALA A 10 -36.77 21.57 41.60
CA ALA A 10 -35.73 21.27 42.57
C ALA A 10 -34.43 21.96 42.15
N ALA A 11 -33.89 22.70 43.11
CA ALA A 11 -32.81 23.65 42.98
C ALA A 11 -31.47 23.02 42.61
N LEU A 12 -30.69 23.84 41.92
CA LEU A 12 -29.27 23.73 41.64
C LEU A 12 -28.47 23.47 42.95
N ALA A 13 -27.72 22.38 42.99
CA ALA A 13 -26.58 22.22 43.89
C ALA A 13 -25.36 21.81 43.06
N CYS A 14 -24.52 22.79 42.72
CA CYS A 14 -23.18 22.55 42.20
C CYS A 14 -22.36 21.88 43.32
N VAL A 15 -22.29 20.55 43.31
CA VAL A 15 -21.26 19.84 44.07
C VAL A 15 -19.97 19.97 43.27
N VAL A 16 -19.07 20.84 43.75
CA VAL A 16 -17.66 20.86 43.35
C VAL A 16 -17.03 19.60 43.93
N GLY A 17 -17.23 18.48 43.25
CA GLY A 17 -16.57 17.22 43.55
C GLY A 17 -15.13 17.29 43.03
N SER A 18 -14.19 17.57 43.92
CA SER A 18 -12.76 17.36 43.66
C SER A 18 -12.52 15.86 43.55
N ALA A 19 -12.75 15.30 42.37
CA ALA A 19 -12.40 13.93 42.06
C ALA A 19 -10.88 13.83 41.92
N ALA A 20 -10.25 13.30 42.97
CA ALA A 20 -8.86 12.88 42.97
C ALA A 20 -8.55 12.11 41.68
N ALA A 21 -7.44 12.48 41.03
CA ALA A 21 -6.94 11.84 39.83
C ALA A 21 -6.88 10.32 40.05
N ALA A 22 -7.70 9.59 39.28
CA ALA A 22 -7.60 8.14 39.18
C ALA A 22 -6.19 7.78 38.67
N PRO A 23 -5.59 6.69 39.17
CA PRO A 23 -4.24 6.33 38.78
C PRO A 23 -4.21 5.99 37.28
N ASP A 24 -3.28 6.66 36.62
CA ASP A 24 -2.73 6.44 35.29
C ASP A 24 -3.02 5.03 34.73
N GLN A 25 -4.01 4.95 33.82
CA GLN A 25 -4.17 3.76 32.98
C GLN A 25 -2.95 3.70 32.08
N LYS A 26 -1.91 2.98 32.52
CA LYS A 26 -0.71 2.69 31.72
C LYS A 26 -1.14 2.34 30.30
N ALA A 27 -0.85 3.25 29.36
CA ALA A 27 -1.08 3.04 27.95
C ALA A 27 -0.49 1.68 27.58
N LYS A 28 -1.32 0.76 27.09
CA LYS A 28 -0.84 -0.53 26.58
C LYS A 28 0.16 -0.22 25.47
N VAL A 29 1.44 -0.46 25.74
CA VAL A 29 2.51 -0.32 24.74
C VAL A 29 2.13 -1.20 23.56
N ALA A 30 1.88 -0.58 22.40
CA ALA A 30 1.60 -1.33 21.18
C ALA A 30 2.73 -2.34 20.95
N PRO A 31 2.42 -3.61 20.60
CA PRO A 31 3.45 -4.61 20.40
C PRO A 31 4.44 -4.10 19.33
N LYS A 32 5.72 -4.11 19.66
CA LYS A 32 6.79 -3.71 18.74
C LYS A 32 6.81 -4.73 17.59
N VAL A 33 6.26 -4.34 16.44
CA VAL A 33 6.25 -5.19 15.25
C VAL A 33 7.69 -5.30 14.76
N ASP A 34 8.18 -6.53 14.60
CA ASP A 34 9.46 -6.80 13.95
C ASP A 34 9.35 -6.40 12.45
N PRO A 35 10.08 -5.37 12.00
CA PRO A 35 9.95 -4.85 10.63
C PRO A 35 10.25 -5.89 9.56
N GLN A 36 11.19 -6.81 9.82
CA GLN A 36 11.57 -7.84 8.85
C GLN A 36 10.45 -8.87 8.68
N ARG A 37 9.82 -9.29 9.78
CA ARG A 37 8.65 -10.18 9.74
C ARG A 37 7.45 -9.53 9.06
N ALA A 38 7.22 -8.24 9.31
CA ALA A 38 6.16 -7.50 8.65
C ALA A 38 6.40 -7.40 7.13
N HIS A 39 7.64 -7.16 6.72
CA HIS A 39 8.03 -7.13 5.32
C HIS A 39 7.85 -8.50 4.64
N GLU A 40 8.40 -9.58 5.21
CA GLU A 40 8.26 -10.93 4.63
C GLU A 40 6.78 -11.35 4.53
N TRP A 41 5.97 -11.04 5.55
CA TRP A 41 4.53 -11.30 5.52
C TRP A 41 3.83 -10.54 4.39
N MET A 42 4.16 -9.26 4.20
CA MET A 42 3.60 -8.43 3.13
C MET A 42 3.97 -9.00 1.75
N VAL A 43 5.25 -9.28 1.52
CA VAL A 43 5.75 -9.84 0.25
C VAL A 43 5.03 -11.14 -0.07
N LYS A 44 4.92 -12.07 0.89
CA LYS A 44 4.16 -13.32 0.71
C LYS A 44 2.69 -13.08 0.43
N ARG A 45 2.08 -12.13 1.13
CA ARG A 45 0.66 -11.81 0.97
C ARG A 45 0.35 -11.28 -0.43
N VAL A 46 1.24 -10.45 -0.97
CA VAL A 46 1.17 -9.87 -2.32
C VAL A 46 1.44 -10.95 -3.38
N ALA A 47 2.52 -11.72 -3.25
CA ALA A 47 2.86 -12.80 -4.17
C ALA A 47 1.69 -13.79 -4.35
N ASN A 48 1.04 -14.17 -3.25
CA ASN A 48 -0.08 -15.12 -3.26
C ASN A 48 -1.44 -14.48 -3.63
N MET A 49 -1.49 -13.26 -4.16
CA MET A 49 -2.77 -12.67 -4.58
C MET A 49 -3.35 -13.36 -5.81
N ILE A 50 -2.53 -13.96 -6.68
CA ILE A 50 -3.00 -14.67 -7.88
C ILE A 50 -3.89 -15.85 -7.50
N GLU A 51 -3.58 -16.53 -6.40
CA GLU A 51 -4.38 -17.65 -5.88
C GLU A 51 -5.55 -17.17 -4.98
N ASN A 52 -5.65 -15.87 -4.71
CA ASN A 52 -6.64 -15.34 -3.79
C ASN A 52 -7.95 -15.01 -4.52
N GLU A 53 -8.99 -15.80 -4.28
CA GLU A 53 -10.31 -15.63 -4.92
C GLU A 53 -10.91 -14.23 -4.71
N TYR A 54 -10.76 -13.67 -3.51
CA TYR A 54 -11.27 -12.32 -3.21
C TYR A 54 -10.53 -11.26 -4.03
N ALA A 55 -9.20 -11.33 -4.11
CA ALA A 55 -8.40 -10.39 -4.90
C ALA A 55 -8.74 -10.48 -6.38
N ASN A 56 -8.86 -11.70 -6.93
CA ASN A 56 -9.29 -11.93 -8.31
C ASN A 56 -10.68 -11.35 -8.56
N ARG A 57 -11.65 -11.59 -7.66
CA ARG A 57 -13.00 -11.06 -7.80
C ARG A 57 -13.02 -9.54 -7.81
N VAL A 58 -12.25 -8.89 -6.94
CA VAL A 58 -12.16 -7.43 -6.89
C VAL A 58 -11.51 -6.89 -8.17
N ALA A 59 -10.39 -7.47 -8.62
CA ALA A 59 -9.73 -7.05 -9.85
C ALA A 59 -10.65 -7.19 -11.07
N ASN A 60 -11.33 -8.35 -11.20
CA ASN A 60 -12.27 -8.62 -12.28
C ASN A 60 -13.44 -7.63 -12.29
N ALA A 61 -13.90 -7.17 -11.12
CA ALA A 61 -14.96 -6.15 -11.03
C ALA A 61 -14.55 -4.81 -11.67
N TYR A 62 -13.24 -4.53 -11.78
CA TYR A 62 -12.69 -3.37 -12.48
C TYR A 62 -12.19 -3.71 -13.91
N GLY A 63 -12.47 -4.91 -14.42
CA GLY A 63 -11.97 -5.39 -15.70
C GLY A 63 -10.45 -5.57 -15.73
N LEU A 64 -9.85 -5.87 -14.57
CA LEU A 64 -8.42 -6.14 -14.42
C LEU A 64 -8.20 -7.62 -14.12
N SER A 65 -7.08 -8.15 -14.61
CA SER A 65 -6.59 -9.50 -14.34
C SER A 65 -5.36 -9.43 -13.43
N LEU A 66 -5.27 -10.35 -12.48
CA LEU A 66 -4.05 -10.62 -11.71
C LEU A 66 -3.31 -11.80 -12.32
N LEU A 67 -2.04 -11.62 -12.69
CA LEU A 67 -1.22 -12.70 -13.20
C LEU A 67 0.28 -12.45 -12.97
N ASP A 68 1.04 -13.54 -12.95
CA ASP A 68 2.48 -13.48 -13.15
C ASP A 68 2.74 -13.37 -14.65
N VAL A 69 3.53 -12.36 -15.05
CA VAL A 69 3.89 -12.11 -16.44
C VAL A 69 5.35 -12.45 -16.68
N LEU A 70 5.61 -13.09 -17.81
CA LEU A 70 6.90 -12.99 -18.46
C LEU A 70 6.81 -11.85 -19.46
N TRP A 71 7.84 -11.01 -19.50
CA TRP A 71 7.98 -9.99 -20.53
C TRP A 71 9.27 -10.18 -21.31
N GLU A 72 9.19 -9.80 -22.57
CA GLU A 72 10.27 -9.80 -23.54
C GLU A 72 10.60 -8.35 -23.90
N ASP A 73 11.80 -7.89 -23.53
CA ASP A 73 12.33 -6.60 -23.94
C ASP A 73 13.36 -6.77 -25.06
N THR A 74 13.05 -6.23 -26.24
CA THR A 74 13.95 -6.25 -27.39
C THR A 74 14.65 -4.89 -27.51
N GLY A 75 15.94 -4.84 -27.14
CA GLY A 75 16.78 -3.67 -27.33
C GLY A 75 17.05 -3.42 -28.81
N ARG A 76 16.27 -2.56 -29.46
CA ARG A 76 16.34 -2.35 -30.93
C ARG A 76 17.64 -1.68 -31.36
N TRP A 77 18.28 -2.15 -32.43
CA TRP A 77 19.32 -1.39 -33.12
C TRP A 77 18.71 -0.15 -33.80
N GLU A 78 19.50 0.92 -33.94
CA GLU A 78 19.07 2.13 -34.63
C GLU A 78 18.59 1.81 -36.06
N GLY A 79 17.36 2.21 -36.39
CA GLY A 79 16.75 1.93 -37.69
C GLY A 79 16.28 0.49 -37.92
N SER A 80 16.27 -0.37 -36.89
CA SER A 80 15.89 -1.78 -37.00
C SER A 80 14.68 -2.15 -36.15
N SER A 81 13.94 -3.17 -36.60
CA SER A 81 12.87 -3.80 -35.82
C SER A 81 13.33 -5.01 -35.02
N VAL A 82 14.60 -5.39 -35.11
CA VAL A 82 15.20 -6.49 -34.32
C VAL A 82 16.19 -5.92 -33.29
N GLY A 83 16.53 -6.71 -32.26
CA GLY A 83 17.40 -6.32 -31.14
C GLY A 83 18.01 -7.53 -30.40
N PRO A 84 19.09 -7.38 -29.60
CA PRO A 84 19.27 -8.25 -28.43
C PRO A 84 17.99 -8.27 -27.60
N ASN A 85 17.72 -9.42 -27.01
CA ASN A 85 16.44 -9.67 -26.38
C ASN A 85 16.63 -10.19 -24.96
N ILE A 86 15.85 -9.66 -24.03
CA ILE A 86 15.73 -10.14 -22.66
C ILE A 86 14.37 -10.80 -22.54
N SER A 87 14.33 -12.13 -22.45
CA SER A 87 13.09 -12.92 -22.61
C SER A 87 12.46 -13.44 -21.31
N ASP A 88 13.05 -13.22 -20.13
CA ASP A 88 12.68 -13.98 -18.92
C ASP A 88 12.61 -13.12 -17.64
N VAL A 89 11.94 -11.96 -17.68
CA VAL A 89 11.82 -11.11 -16.47
C VAL A 89 10.38 -11.07 -15.98
N THR A 90 10.17 -11.64 -14.79
CA THR A 90 9.07 -11.28 -13.90
C THR A 90 9.60 -10.26 -12.89
N ILE A 91 8.74 -9.38 -12.38
CA ILE A 91 9.13 -8.51 -11.26
C ILE A 91 9.33 -9.41 -10.03
N GLU A 92 10.56 -9.52 -9.57
CA GLU A 92 10.90 -10.27 -8.36
C GLU A 92 11.18 -9.32 -7.20
N VAL A 93 10.67 -9.68 -6.02
CA VAL A 93 11.04 -9.01 -4.77
C VAL A 93 11.79 -10.00 -3.89
N GLU A 94 12.94 -9.55 -3.43
CA GLU A 94 13.71 -10.27 -2.42
C GLU A 94 13.02 -10.18 -1.07
N GLY A 95 12.77 -11.33 -0.46
CA GLY A 95 12.31 -11.48 0.91
C GLY A 95 13.30 -12.29 1.75
N TYR A 96 13.23 -12.09 3.06
CA TYR A 96 14.13 -12.72 4.02
C TYR A 96 13.40 -13.80 4.80
N ARG A 97 13.93 -15.04 4.80
CA ARG A 97 13.47 -16.08 5.73
C ARG A 97 14.30 -16.00 7.01
N ASN A 98 13.67 -15.66 8.13
CA ASN A 98 14.31 -15.59 9.45
C ASN A 98 15.62 -14.78 9.46
N GLY A 99 15.67 -13.68 8.71
CA GLY A 99 16.78 -12.72 8.71
C GLY A 99 18.05 -13.12 7.95
N ASN A 100 18.22 -14.37 7.51
CA ASN A 100 19.52 -14.85 6.99
C ASN A 100 19.49 -15.55 5.62
N ALA A 101 18.32 -15.95 5.11
CA ALA A 101 18.22 -16.60 3.80
C ALA A 101 17.44 -15.73 2.81
N HIS A 102 18.11 -15.34 1.74
CA HIS A 102 17.53 -14.64 0.59
C HIS A 102 16.59 -15.59 -0.17
N ARG A 103 15.36 -15.15 -0.42
CA ARG A 103 14.37 -15.84 -1.24
C ARG A 103 13.66 -14.82 -2.11
N THR A 104 13.50 -15.11 -3.39
CA THR A 104 12.72 -14.26 -4.29
C THR A 104 11.27 -14.72 -4.35
N TYR A 105 10.39 -13.75 -4.59
CA TYR A 105 8.96 -13.97 -4.81
C TYR A 105 8.55 -13.24 -6.10
N LEU A 106 7.77 -13.92 -6.93
CA LEU A 106 7.17 -13.32 -8.11
C LEU A 106 6.09 -12.32 -7.67
N MET A 107 6.13 -11.11 -8.24
CA MET A 107 5.13 -10.09 -7.98
C MET A 107 4.06 -10.11 -9.08
N PRO A 108 2.78 -10.25 -8.68
CA PRO A 108 1.69 -10.23 -9.63
C PRO A 108 1.53 -8.86 -10.26
N VAL A 109 1.14 -8.85 -11.53
CA VAL A 109 0.77 -7.66 -12.28
C VAL A 109 -0.75 -7.57 -12.35
N LEU A 110 -1.28 -6.37 -12.09
CA LEU A 110 -2.66 -6.01 -12.38
C LEU A 110 -2.71 -5.34 -13.74
N ARG A 111 -3.46 -5.90 -14.68
CA ARG A 111 -3.55 -5.35 -16.03
C ARG A 111 -4.90 -5.60 -16.69
N HIS A 112 -5.23 -4.77 -17.68
CA HIS A 112 -6.27 -5.10 -18.65
C HIS A 112 -5.78 -6.17 -19.64
N ASP A 113 -6.71 -6.66 -20.46
CA ASP A 113 -6.44 -7.64 -21.51
C ASP A 113 -5.34 -7.15 -22.48
N ASN A 114 -4.67 -8.10 -23.13
CA ASN A 114 -3.67 -7.77 -24.14
C ASN A 114 -4.29 -6.91 -25.24
N PHE A 115 -3.53 -5.92 -25.73
CA PHE A 115 -3.91 -5.02 -26.82
C PHE A 115 -5.07 -4.06 -26.52
N THR A 116 -5.46 -3.90 -25.24
CA THR A 116 -6.43 -2.90 -24.82
C THR A 116 -5.77 -1.66 -24.23
N ASP A 117 -4.66 -1.18 -24.82
CA ASP A 117 -3.88 -0.07 -24.28
C ASP A 117 -4.78 1.12 -23.94
N LYS A 118 -5.08 1.28 -22.65
CA LYS A 118 -5.89 2.38 -22.14
C LYS A 118 -4.95 3.51 -21.82
N THR A 119 -5.01 4.57 -22.61
CA THR A 119 -4.37 5.83 -22.27
C THR A 119 -5.22 6.57 -21.25
N ALA A 120 -4.56 7.29 -20.37
CA ALA A 120 -5.21 8.23 -19.47
C ALA A 120 -4.59 9.61 -19.70
N ASP A 121 -5.42 10.59 -20.04
CA ASP A 121 -4.97 11.96 -20.17
C ASP A 121 -4.79 12.56 -18.77
N VAL A 122 -3.55 12.89 -18.42
CA VAL A 122 -3.22 13.59 -17.18
C VAL A 122 -2.87 15.03 -17.56
N LYS A 123 -3.59 16.01 -16.97
CA LYS A 123 -3.24 17.41 -17.17
C LYS A 123 -1.81 17.66 -16.70
N LEU A 124 -1.05 18.43 -17.48
CA LEU A 124 0.39 18.62 -17.25
C LEU A 124 0.69 19.23 -15.87
N ASP A 125 -0.19 20.09 -15.36
CA ASP A 125 -0.09 20.71 -14.03
C ASP A 125 -0.23 19.71 -12.87
N LYS A 126 -0.63 18.47 -13.14
CA LYS A 126 -0.72 17.37 -12.17
C LYS A 126 0.51 16.46 -12.18
N ILE A 127 1.38 16.58 -13.18
CA ILE A 127 2.61 15.79 -13.27
C ILE A 127 3.71 16.58 -12.58
N LEU A 128 4.09 16.14 -11.37
CA LEU A 128 5.20 16.73 -10.63
C LEU A 128 6.47 15.94 -10.93
N ILE A 129 7.44 16.60 -11.56
CA ILE A 129 8.79 16.07 -11.75
C ILE A 129 9.66 16.67 -10.64
N PRO A 130 10.14 15.87 -9.66
CA PRO A 130 11.06 16.38 -8.67
C PRO A 130 12.34 16.83 -9.38
N VAL A 131 12.64 18.12 -9.32
CA VAL A 131 13.87 18.74 -9.83
C VAL A 131 14.67 19.30 -8.67
N GLY A 132 15.99 19.39 -8.83
CA GLY A 132 16.85 20.05 -7.83
C GLY A 132 17.47 19.12 -6.77
N ASN A 133 17.42 17.79 -6.96
CA ASN A 133 18.19 16.85 -6.15
C ASN A 133 19.71 16.91 -6.40
N HIS A 134 20.22 17.96 -7.05
CA HIS A 134 21.65 18.15 -7.26
C HIS A 134 22.25 18.93 -6.08
N ALA A 135 23.26 18.36 -5.44
CA ALA A 135 24.15 19.10 -4.57
C ALA A 135 24.92 20.16 -5.40
N LYS A 136 25.48 21.18 -4.73
CA LYS A 136 26.23 22.27 -5.38
C LYS A 136 27.41 21.79 -6.24
N ASN A 137 27.86 20.54 -6.06
CA ASN A 137 28.92 19.88 -6.81
C ASN A 137 28.40 19.03 -7.99
N GLY A 138 27.10 19.08 -8.31
CA GLY A 138 26.49 18.31 -9.40
C GLY A 138 26.17 16.84 -9.08
N GLN A 139 26.40 16.38 -7.84
CA GLN A 139 26.04 15.02 -7.43
C GLN A 139 24.57 14.93 -7.01
N LEU A 140 23.91 13.81 -7.29
CA LEU A 140 22.55 13.54 -6.84
C LEU A 140 22.53 13.25 -5.33
N GLY A 141 21.83 14.07 -4.57
CA GLY A 141 21.47 13.81 -3.18
C GLY A 141 20.12 13.10 -3.10
N THR A 142 20.04 12.04 -2.31
CA THR A 142 18.77 11.42 -1.94
C THR A 142 18.05 12.29 -0.91
N VAL A 143 16.77 12.58 -1.17
CA VAL A 143 15.83 13.19 -0.22
C VAL A 143 15.30 12.16 0.77
#